data_AF-A0A8H6BJZ2-F1
#
_entry.id   AF-A0A8H6BJZ2-F1
#
_cell.length_a   1.000
_cell.length_b   1.000
_cell.length_c   1.000
_cell.angle_alpha   90.00
_cell.angle_beta   90.00
_cell.angle_gamma   90.00
#
_symmetry.space_group_name_H-M   'P 1'
#
loop_
_entity.id
_entity.type
_entity.pdbx_description
1 polymer ?
#
loop_
_entity_poly.entity_id
_entity_poly.type
_entity_poly.pdbx_seq_one_letter_code
_entity_poly.pdbx_strand_id
1 'polypeptide(L)'
;MAVQVAKDYVDEDVSFESLHLDPRLIQAINKLGYEHPTLVQTQSIKLSLEDKKDIIARASTGSGKTAAYCIPIIQSILTDKEGSRSSEHYTKAIILVPTKELSKQVSDFLNDLCVFCSKEVRLLNATESLGDDLLNSLVDEHPEIIISTPSKLVSIFENHKNLTFADLKYFVIDEVDLVVSYGYNDDLEKLSDQYLNMKQGVQVFMMSATLNEDVDALKKRFCTKPAVLRLQDVSEDNKDLRQYYIKTGELDKFLLIYVILKLNLIKGKILIFVNDLDRGYRLKLYLQNFGIRSCILNSELPLNSRLHIVEQFNKNVYHLLIATDESNEQDAEDKDEKKSSKSSKKADYGVSRGVDFKNVACVLNFDLPTSSRAYIHRVGRTARAGKSGISLSFVVDAKEWGKHRASSLATARKDEKVMERIRRAQTKLGYELEPYQFDKTQLDNFRYRMEDSFRSITRAAIREARLREIKMELITSEKLKRHFEENPEDLATLRHDKAVSKVRSDQNLKDVPDYLLPKAARKNPSQVGFVPFNRSNGRKRRRGGRNGKDWKKRKVDPLKKFRK
;
A
#
# COMPACT_ATOMS: atom_id res chain seq x y z
N MET A 1 -18.06 -1.63 -13.42
CA MET A 1 -17.00 -2.48 -14.01
C MET A 1 -16.64 -3.51 -12.96
N ALA A 2 -16.95 -4.78 -13.19
CA ALA A 2 -16.65 -5.85 -12.23
C ALA A 2 -15.13 -5.93 -11.99
N VAL A 3 -14.71 -5.91 -10.72
CA VAL A 3 -13.34 -6.23 -10.35
C VAL A 3 -13.17 -7.72 -10.61
N GLN A 4 -12.42 -8.05 -11.66
CA GLN A 4 -12.16 -9.43 -12.05
C GLN A 4 -11.38 -10.11 -10.91
N VAL A 5 -12.05 -11.05 -10.22
CA VAL A 5 -11.42 -11.87 -9.19
C VAL A 5 -10.40 -12.77 -9.88
N ALA A 6 -9.21 -12.92 -9.32
CA ALA A 6 -8.21 -13.82 -9.89
C ALA A 6 -8.76 -15.25 -9.88
N LYS A 7 -8.63 -15.96 -11.01
CA LYS A 7 -9.15 -17.33 -11.21
C LYS A 7 -8.73 -18.28 -10.09
N ASP A 8 -7.55 -18.06 -9.53
CA ASP A 8 -6.95 -18.88 -8.48
C ASP A 8 -7.74 -18.88 -7.15
N TYR A 9 -8.66 -17.94 -6.94
CA TYR A 9 -9.54 -17.92 -5.76
C TYR A 9 -10.90 -18.59 -6.01
N VAL A 10 -11.22 -18.93 -7.25
CA VAL A 10 -12.53 -19.45 -7.64
C VAL A 10 -12.66 -20.90 -7.20
N ASP A 11 -13.78 -21.23 -6.58
CA ASP A 11 -14.16 -22.58 -6.22
C ASP A 11 -14.98 -23.18 -7.37
N GLU A 12 -14.29 -23.79 -8.34
CA GLU A 12 -14.93 -24.34 -9.55
C GLU A 12 -15.90 -25.50 -9.25
N ASP A 13 -15.77 -26.13 -8.08
CA ASP A 13 -16.60 -27.26 -7.63
C ASP A 13 -17.97 -26.82 -7.09
N VAL A 14 -18.18 -25.51 -6.89
CA VAL A 14 -19.39 -24.95 -6.27
C VAL A 14 -20.00 -23.88 -7.17
N SER A 15 -21.32 -23.85 -7.27
CA SER A 15 -22.06 -22.75 -7.92
C SER A 15 -22.84 -21.95 -6.88
N PHE A 16 -23.16 -20.69 -7.20
CA PHE A 16 -24.01 -19.88 -6.31
C PHE A 16 -25.42 -20.47 -6.13
N GLU A 17 -25.93 -21.15 -7.16
CA GLU A 17 -27.22 -21.86 -7.11
C GLU A 17 -27.21 -23.00 -6.09
N SER A 18 -26.05 -23.65 -5.89
CA SER A 18 -25.90 -24.73 -4.91
C SER A 18 -25.90 -24.24 -3.44
N LEU A 19 -25.79 -22.92 -3.21
CA LEU A 19 -25.79 -22.31 -1.89
C LEU A 19 -27.20 -21.95 -1.38
N HIS A 20 -28.25 -22.39 -2.09
CA HIS A 20 -29.66 -22.18 -1.71
C HIS A 20 -30.02 -20.71 -1.44
N LEU A 21 -29.49 -19.80 -2.25
CA LEU A 21 -29.75 -18.36 -2.16
C LEU A 21 -31.09 -17.98 -2.82
N ASP A 22 -31.63 -16.82 -2.42
CA ASP A 22 -32.83 -16.22 -2.99
C ASP A 22 -32.63 -15.98 -4.50
N PRO A 23 -33.63 -16.31 -5.35
CA PRO A 23 -33.52 -16.13 -6.81
C PRO A 23 -33.16 -14.71 -7.23
N ARG A 24 -33.62 -13.68 -6.51
CA ARG A 24 -33.31 -12.27 -6.79
C ARG A 24 -31.83 -11.96 -6.55
N LEU A 25 -31.25 -12.57 -5.51
CA LEU A 25 -29.84 -12.43 -5.19
C LEU A 25 -28.97 -13.15 -6.22
N ILE A 26 -29.35 -14.36 -6.64
CA ILE A 26 -28.69 -15.09 -7.73
C ILE A 26 -28.72 -14.27 -9.03
N GLN A 27 -29.86 -13.66 -9.35
CA GLN A 27 -29.99 -12.80 -10.53
C GLN A 27 -29.05 -11.58 -10.46
N ALA A 28 -28.88 -10.97 -9.28
CA ALA A 28 -27.94 -9.87 -9.09
C ALA A 28 -26.48 -10.32 -9.25
N ILE A 29 -26.11 -11.45 -8.66
CA ILE A 29 -24.77 -12.07 -8.75
C ILE A 29 -24.41 -12.35 -10.21
N ASN A 30 -25.34 -12.95 -10.97
CA ASN A 30 -25.16 -13.21 -12.40
C ASN A 30 -25.02 -11.92 -13.22
N LYS A 31 -25.79 -10.87 -12.90
CA LYS A 31 -25.66 -9.55 -13.54
C LYS A 31 -24.30 -8.89 -13.27
N LEU A 32 -23.72 -9.13 -12.09
CA LEU A 32 -22.39 -8.64 -11.73
C LEU A 32 -21.26 -9.43 -12.41
N GLY A 33 -21.59 -10.54 -13.07
CA GLY A 33 -20.64 -11.38 -13.80
C GLY A 33 -19.86 -12.34 -12.91
N TYR A 34 -20.39 -12.69 -11.73
CA TYR A 34 -19.81 -13.73 -10.88
C TYR A 34 -20.34 -15.10 -11.30
N GLU A 35 -19.54 -15.86 -12.04
CA GLU A 35 -19.91 -17.21 -12.49
C GLU A 35 -19.83 -18.24 -11.36
N HIS A 36 -18.80 -18.13 -10.52
CA HIS A 36 -18.51 -19.06 -9.42
C HIS A 36 -18.10 -18.31 -8.15
N PRO A 37 -18.45 -18.82 -6.96
CA PRO A 37 -18.00 -18.27 -5.70
C PRO A 37 -16.50 -18.48 -5.53
N THR A 38 -15.87 -17.60 -4.76
CA THR A 38 -14.48 -17.81 -4.31
C THR A 38 -14.42 -18.74 -3.10
N LEU A 39 -13.27 -19.34 -2.82
CA LEU A 39 -13.06 -20.17 -1.63
C LEU A 39 -13.47 -19.48 -0.32
N VAL A 40 -13.22 -18.17 -0.19
CA VAL A 40 -13.67 -17.40 0.99
C VAL A 40 -15.18 -17.24 1.01
N GLN A 41 -15.80 -17.04 -0.16
CA GLN A 41 -17.25 -16.93 -0.27
C GLN A 41 -17.91 -18.26 0.04
N THR A 42 -17.52 -19.37 -0.61
CA THR A 42 -18.09 -20.70 -0.36
C THR A 42 -18.05 -21.05 1.12
N GLN A 43 -16.87 -20.95 1.74
CA GLN A 43 -16.71 -21.34 3.14
C GLN A 43 -17.47 -20.40 4.08
N SER A 44 -17.37 -19.09 3.87
CA SER A 44 -18.03 -18.12 4.76
C SER A 44 -19.55 -18.17 4.63
N ILE A 45 -20.09 -18.30 3.41
CA ILE A 45 -21.53 -18.34 3.17
C ILE A 45 -22.14 -19.58 3.82
N LYS A 46 -21.53 -20.77 3.62
CA LYS A 46 -22.01 -22.02 4.25
C LYS A 46 -21.94 -21.94 5.77
N LEU A 47 -20.79 -21.53 6.33
CA LEU A 47 -20.63 -21.39 7.79
C LEU A 47 -21.58 -20.36 8.42
N SER A 48 -21.91 -19.31 7.67
CA SER A 48 -22.82 -18.26 8.14
C SER A 48 -24.27 -18.72 8.09
N LEU A 49 -24.73 -19.27 6.96
CA LEU A 49 -26.13 -19.58 6.71
C LEU A 49 -26.57 -20.91 7.33
N GLU A 50 -25.75 -21.96 7.22
CA GLU A 50 -26.07 -23.32 7.69
C GLU A 50 -25.69 -23.49 9.16
N ASP A 51 -24.42 -23.22 9.49
CA ASP A 51 -23.86 -23.48 10.82
C ASP A 51 -24.14 -22.35 11.83
N LYS A 52 -24.62 -21.19 11.36
CA LYS A 52 -24.83 -19.97 12.17
C LYS A 52 -23.63 -19.55 13.02
N LYS A 53 -22.40 -19.75 12.52
CA LYS A 53 -21.15 -19.44 13.25
C LYS A 53 -20.65 -18.02 12.98
N ASP A 54 -20.00 -17.44 13.98
CA ASP A 54 -19.13 -16.28 13.77
C ASP A 54 -17.94 -16.66 12.89
N ILE A 55 -17.50 -15.74 12.04
CA ILE A 55 -16.48 -16.00 11.03
C ILE A 55 -15.34 -15.00 11.18
N ILE A 56 -14.13 -15.52 11.31
CA ILE A 56 -12.90 -14.74 11.20
C ILE A 56 -12.17 -15.23 9.96
N ALA A 57 -12.16 -14.44 8.90
CA ALA A 57 -11.50 -14.82 7.66
C ALA A 57 -10.21 -14.02 7.47
N ARG A 58 -9.10 -14.76 7.37
CA ARG A 58 -7.83 -14.24 6.85
C ARG A 58 -7.79 -14.46 5.35
N ALA A 59 -7.88 -13.37 4.59
CA ALA A 59 -7.75 -13.42 3.14
C ALA A 59 -7.20 -12.09 2.57
N SER A 60 -6.43 -12.19 1.48
CA SER A 60 -5.89 -11.03 0.76
C SER A 60 -6.98 -10.15 0.14
N THR A 61 -6.61 -8.90 -0.17
CA THR A 61 -7.49 -7.99 -0.92
C THR A 61 -7.78 -8.55 -2.31
N GLY A 62 -9.02 -8.44 -2.76
CA GLY A 62 -9.46 -9.01 -4.06
C GLY A 62 -9.85 -10.48 -4.03
N SER A 63 -9.76 -11.17 -2.89
CA SER A 63 -10.23 -12.56 -2.71
C SER A 63 -11.77 -12.69 -2.64
N GLY A 64 -12.50 -11.58 -2.64
CA GLY A 64 -13.96 -11.58 -2.58
C GLY A 64 -14.57 -11.50 -1.17
N LYS A 65 -13.80 -11.02 -0.17
CA LYS A 65 -14.23 -10.85 1.23
C LYS A 65 -15.57 -10.11 1.39
N THR A 66 -15.78 -9.04 0.62
CA THR A 66 -17.00 -8.23 0.68
C THR A 66 -18.25 -9.07 0.38
N ALA A 67 -18.25 -9.81 -0.73
CA ALA A 67 -19.37 -10.69 -1.07
C ALA A 67 -19.58 -11.80 -0.02
N ALA A 68 -18.50 -12.27 0.60
CA ALA A 68 -18.55 -13.36 1.59
C ALA A 68 -19.38 -13.02 2.84
N TYR A 69 -19.49 -11.74 3.23
CA TYR A 69 -20.41 -11.30 4.29
C TYR A 69 -21.67 -10.61 3.75
N CYS A 70 -21.62 -9.90 2.62
CA CYS A 70 -22.81 -9.22 2.08
C CYS A 70 -23.91 -10.20 1.66
N ILE A 71 -23.55 -11.30 1.00
CA ILE A 71 -24.50 -12.32 0.52
C ILE A 71 -25.32 -12.92 1.67
N PRO A 72 -24.70 -13.46 2.75
CA PRO A 72 -25.48 -14.06 3.82
C PRO A 72 -26.33 -13.03 4.59
N ILE A 73 -25.86 -11.79 4.71
CA ILE A 73 -26.64 -10.70 5.33
C ILE A 73 -27.92 -10.43 4.53
N ILE A 74 -27.80 -10.21 3.22
CA ILE A 74 -28.97 -9.95 2.35
C ILE A 74 -29.91 -11.15 2.36
N GLN A 75 -29.37 -12.36 2.19
CA GLN A 75 -30.16 -13.60 2.23
C GLN A 75 -31.00 -13.68 3.51
N SER A 76 -30.40 -13.43 4.67
CA SER A 76 -31.09 -13.48 5.94
C SER A 76 -32.17 -12.41 6.08
N ILE A 77 -31.95 -11.21 5.55
CA ILE A 77 -32.95 -10.13 5.55
C ILE A 77 -34.15 -10.53 4.70
N LEU A 78 -33.93 -11.12 3.52
CA LEU A 78 -34.98 -11.56 2.61
C LEU A 78 -35.80 -12.71 3.20
N THR A 79 -35.15 -13.74 3.74
CA THR A 79 -35.83 -14.88 4.39
C THR A 79 -36.71 -14.44 5.56
N ASP A 80 -36.23 -13.50 6.39
CA ASP A 80 -37.04 -12.97 7.48
C ASP A 80 -38.29 -12.21 6.99
N LYS A 81 -38.20 -11.49 5.86
CA LYS A 81 -39.32 -10.72 5.30
C LYS A 81 -40.35 -11.60 4.60
N GLU A 82 -39.95 -12.75 4.07
CA GLU A 82 -40.89 -13.75 3.58
C GLU A 82 -41.68 -14.41 4.74
N GLY A 83 -41.03 -14.61 5.89
CA GLY A 83 -41.65 -15.20 7.08
C GLY A 83 -42.49 -14.23 7.91
N SER A 84 -42.16 -12.93 7.91
CA SER A 84 -42.86 -11.91 8.69
C SER A 84 -43.86 -11.12 7.85
N ARG A 85 -45.14 -11.11 8.25
CA ARG A 85 -46.19 -10.29 7.63
C ARG A 85 -46.17 -8.82 8.08
N SER A 86 -45.28 -8.42 8.99
CA SER A 86 -45.15 -7.04 9.42
C SER A 86 -44.28 -6.23 8.43
N SER A 87 -44.74 -5.02 8.09
CA SER A 87 -44.02 -4.05 7.26
C SER A 87 -43.04 -3.18 8.07
N GLU A 88 -42.70 -3.59 9.29
CA GLU A 88 -41.81 -2.84 10.17
C GLU A 88 -40.35 -3.07 9.77
N HIS A 89 -39.62 -1.97 9.66
CA HIS A 89 -38.21 -1.95 9.31
C HIS A 89 -37.38 -1.85 10.58
N TYR A 90 -36.37 -2.70 10.69
CA TYR A 90 -35.40 -2.68 11.80
C TYR A 90 -34.00 -2.86 11.22
N THR A 91 -33.02 -2.25 11.86
CA THR A 91 -31.61 -2.45 11.47
C THR A 91 -31.14 -3.82 11.89
N LYS A 92 -30.85 -4.67 10.90
CA LYS A 92 -30.44 -6.07 11.08
C LYS A 92 -28.93 -6.26 10.93
N ALA A 93 -28.25 -5.35 10.24
CA ALA A 93 -26.81 -5.45 10.03
C ALA A 93 -26.09 -4.10 10.18
N ILE A 94 -24.93 -4.15 10.82
CA ILE A 94 -23.97 -3.03 10.89
C ILE A 94 -22.65 -3.50 10.28
N ILE A 95 -22.12 -2.72 9.34
CA ILE A 95 -20.85 -2.98 8.67
C ILE A 95 -19.88 -1.84 9.00
N LEU A 96 -18.85 -2.17 9.77
CA LEU A 96 -17.75 -1.27 10.09
C LEU A 96 -16.62 -1.41 9.08
N VAL A 97 -16.18 -0.28 8.55
CA VAL A 97 -15.05 -0.17 7.63
C VAL A 97 -14.06 0.89 8.12
N PRO A 98 -12.76 0.81 7.78
CA PRO A 98 -11.74 1.76 8.24
C PRO A 98 -11.79 3.14 7.58
N THR A 99 -12.38 3.29 6.39
CA THR A 99 -12.32 4.53 5.59
C THR A 99 -13.65 4.87 4.94
N LYS A 100 -13.83 6.15 4.62
CA LYS A 100 -14.98 6.66 3.84
C LYS A 100 -14.94 6.17 2.38
N GLU A 101 -13.75 5.93 1.84
CA GLU A 101 -13.61 5.41 0.49
C GLU A 101 -14.05 3.95 0.42
N LEU A 102 -13.71 3.15 1.44
CA LEU A 102 -14.13 1.75 1.51
C LEU A 102 -15.62 1.62 1.85
N SER A 103 -16.20 2.49 2.69
CA SER A 103 -17.65 2.48 2.92
C SER A 103 -18.43 2.71 1.63
N LYS A 104 -17.96 3.65 0.80
CA LYS A 104 -18.56 3.89 -0.51
C LYS A 104 -18.45 2.66 -1.41
N GLN A 105 -17.29 2.01 -1.47
CA GLN A 105 -17.12 0.77 -2.27
C GLN A 105 -18.06 -0.36 -1.81
N VAL A 106 -18.19 -0.56 -0.50
CA VAL A 106 -19.10 -1.56 0.07
C VAL A 106 -20.56 -1.17 -0.18
N SER A 107 -20.89 0.12 -0.07
CA SER A 107 -22.25 0.61 -0.34
C SER A 107 -22.64 0.47 -1.80
N ASP A 108 -21.76 0.82 -2.73
CA ASP A 108 -21.97 0.65 -4.18
C ASP A 108 -22.18 -0.84 -4.50
N PHE A 109 -21.36 -1.71 -3.90
CA PHE A 109 -21.47 -3.16 -4.09
C PHE A 109 -22.77 -3.76 -3.52
N LEU A 110 -23.20 -3.32 -2.34
CA LEU A 110 -24.48 -3.73 -1.75
C LEU A 110 -25.66 -3.22 -2.59
N ASN A 111 -25.61 -1.99 -3.09
CA ASN A 111 -26.64 -1.48 -4.02
C ASN A 111 -26.74 -2.34 -5.28
N ASP A 112 -25.59 -2.73 -5.85
CA ASP A 112 -25.50 -3.61 -7.01
C ASP A 112 -26.08 -5.03 -6.73
N LEU A 113 -25.81 -5.59 -5.55
CA LEU A 113 -26.40 -6.87 -5.12
C LEU A 113 -27.91 -6.76 -4.83
N CYS A 114 -28.36 -5.62 -4.33
CA CYS A 114 -29.76 -5.38 -3.98
C CYS A 114 -30.62 -4.86 -5.15
N VAL A 115 -30.11 -4.77 -6.38
CA VAL A 115 -30.86 -4.20 -7.54
C VAL A 115 -32.23 -4.87 -7.71
N PHE A 116 -32.33 -6.18 -7.50
CA PHE A 116 -33.57 -6.95 -7.65
C PHE A 116 -34.36 -7.11 -6.34
N CYS A 117 -33.87 -6.58 -5.22
CA CYS A 117 -34.55 -6.58 -3.92
C CYS A 117 -34.49 -5.22 -3.19
N SER A 118 -34.42 -4.13 -3.95
CA SER A 118 -34.27 -2.76 -3.44
C SER A 118 -35.46 -2.26 -2.64
N LYS A 119 -36.63 -2.88 -2.82
CA LYS A 119 -37.83 -2.61 -2.01
C LYS A 119 -37.74 -3.28 -0.63
N GLU A 120 -37.01 -4.38 -0.52
CA GLU A 120 -36.86 -5.14 0.71
C GLU A 120 -35.62 -4.75 1.52
N VAL A 121 -34.59 -4.15 0.92
CA VAL A 121 -33.34 -3.84 1.63
C VAL A 121 -32.98 -2.36 1.47
N ARG A 122 -33.14 -1.57 2.54
CA ARG A 122 -32.67 -0.19 2.62
C ARG A 122 -31.27 -0.16 3.21
N LEU A 123 -30.42 0.63 2.58
CA LEU A 123 -29.01 0.79 2.92
C LEU A 123 -28.77 2.24 3.37
N LEU A 124 -28.02 2.43 4.44
CA LEU A 124 -27.54 3.73 4.87
C LEU A 124 -26.03 3.73 4.99
N ASN A 125 -25.36 4.57 4.19
CA ASN A 125 -23.95 4.86 4.36
C ASN A 125 -23.75 6.11 5.23
N ALA A 126 -23.53 5.90 6.53
CA ALA A 126 -23.40 6.96 7.53
C ALA A 126 -22.15 7.84 7.36
N THR A 127 -21.20 7.44 6.51
CA THR A 127 -19.95 8.17 6.28
C THR A 127 -20.06 9.24 5.19
N GLU A 128 -21.16 9.24 4.43
CA GLU A 128 -21.41 10.27 3.43
C GLU A 128 -21.49 11.65 4.08
N SER A 129 -21.13 12.69 3.32
CA SER A 129 -21.14 14.06 3.84
C SER A 129 -22.57 14.59 3.92
N LEU A 130 -23.35 14.01 4.81
CA LEU A 130 -24.72 14.41 5.13
C LEU A 130 -24.64 15.36 6.33
N GLY A 131 -25.49 16.38 6.35
CA GLY A 131 -25.70 17.16 7.57
C GLY A 131 -26.25 16.25 8.66
N ASP A 132 -25.88 16.50 9.92
CA ASP A 132 -26.25 15.61 11.01
C ASP A 132 -27.78 15.46 11.13
N ASP A 133 -28.57 16.52 10.90
CA ASP A 133 -30.05 16.43 10.90
C ASP A 133 -30.62 15.46 9.86
N LEU A 134 -30.04 15.44 8.65
CA LEU A 134 -30.48 14.53 7.58
C LEU A 134 -30.07 13.09 7.90
N LEU A 135 -28.84 12.89 8.38
CA LEU A 135 -28.36 11.57 8.80
C LEU A 135 -29.26 11.01 9.90
N ASN A 136 -29.62 11.84 10.86
CA ASN A 136 -30.50 11.50 11.97
C ASN A 136 -31.88 11.04 11.47
N SER A 137 -32.50 11.81 10.57
CA SER A 137 -33.77 11.43 9.94
C SER A 137 -33.69 10.10 9.18
N LEU A 138 -32.59 9.83 8.49
CA LEU A 138 -32.40 8.58 7.75
C LEU A 138 -32.17 7.38 8.67
N VAL A 139 -31.57 7.59 9.83
CA VAL A 139 -31.42 6.54 10.86
C VAL A 139 -32.78 6.21 11.48
N ASP A 140 -33.64 7.21 11.69
CA ASP A 140 -35.01 7.04 12.21
C ASP A 140 -35.94 6.30 11.23
N GLU A 141 -35.60 6.24 9.94
CA GLU A 141 -36.29 5.37 8.96
C GLU A 141 -35.93 3.88 9.10
N HIS A 142 -35.07 3.53 10.05
CA HIS A 142 -34.63 2.17 10.38
C HIS A 142 -34.14 1.36 9.16
N PRO A 143 -33.05 1.79 8.51
CA PRO A 143 -32.46 1.06 7.39
C PRO A 143 -32.01 -0.34 7.83
N GLU A 144 -32.23 -1.36 7.01
CA GLU A 144 -31.86 -2.74 7.34
C GLU A 144 -30.34 -2.91 7.50
N ILE A 145 -29.54 -2.17 6.72
CA ILE A 145 -28.08 -2.22 6.76
C ILE A 145 -27.50 -0.82 6.93
N ILE A 146 -26.66 -0.65 7.96
CA ILE A 146 -25.87 0.57 8.18
C ILE A 146 -24.40 0.29 7.91
N ILE A 147 -23.77 1.11 7.06
CA ILE A 147 -22.35 1.09 6.77
C ILE A 147 -21.72 2.34 7.41
N SER A 148 -20.70 2.16 8.23
CA SER A 148 -20.08 3.28 8.96
C SER A 148 -18.60 3.05 9.26
N THR A 149 -17.90 4.12 9.62
CA THR A 149 -16.64 4.00 10.36
C THR A 149 -16.93 3.91 11.87
N PRO A 150 -16.05 3.29 12.68
CA PRO A 150 -16.28 3.15 14.12
C PRO A 150 -16.62 4.48 14.81
N SER A 151 -15.81 5.52 14.59
CA SER A 151 -16.06 6.83 15.23
C SER A 151 -17.37 7.48 14.78
N LYS A 152 -17.77 7.33 13.50
CA LYS A 152 -19.03 7.92 13.03
C LYS A 152 -20.22 7.16 13.63
N LEU A 153 -20.13 5.83 13.76
CA LEU A 153 -21.17 5.06 14.44
C LEU A 153 -21.30 5.45 15.92
N VAL A 154 -20.18 5.59 16.64
CA VAL A 154 -20.18 6.10 18.02
C VAL A 154 -20.84 7.47 18.09
N SER A 155 -20.51 8.40 17.18
CA SER A 155 -21.14 9.73 17.16
C SER A 155 -22.65 9.68 16.93
N ILE A 156 -23.15 8.72 16.14
CA ILE A 156 -24.58 8.51 15.95
C ILE A 156 -25.22 8.10 17.28
N PHE A 157 -24.62 7.14 18.00
CA PHE A 157 -25.12 6.73 19.32
C PHE A 157 -25.06 7.84 20.37
N GLU A 158 -23.98 8.62 20.40
CA GLU A 158 -23.83 9.73 21.35
C GLU A 158 -24.89 10.83 21.12
N ASN A 159 -25.24 11.08 19.86
CA ASN A 159 -26.27 12.06 19.47
C ASN A 159 -27.70 11.51 19.58
N HIS A 160 -27.89 10.18 19.48
CA HIS A 160 -29.19 9.51 19.49
C HIS A 160 -29.36 8.56 20.66
N LYS A 161 -29.75 9.11 21.81
CA LYS A 161 -29.91 8.33 23.05
C LYS A 161 -31.00 7.25 23.01
N ASN A 162 -31.94 7.32 22.06
CA ASN A 162 -33.05 6.37 21.93
C ASN A 162 -32.85 5.32 20.85
N LEU A 163 -31.70 5.34 20.16
CA LEU A 163 -31.41 4.38 19.09
C LEU A 163 -31.11 3.01 19.72
N THR A 164 -31.95 2.02 19.43
CA THR A 164 -31.74 0.65 19.90
C THR A 164 -31.55 -0.29 18.71
N PHE A 165 -30.56 -1.17 18.81
CA PHE A 165 -30.28 -2.21 17.82
C PHE A 165 -30.62 -3.59 18.39
N ALA A 166 -31.80 -3.69 19.02
CA ALA A 166 -32.26 -4.93 19.66
C ALA A 166 -32.40 -6.09 18.66
N ASP A 167 -32.76 -5.78 17.42
CA ASP A 167 -32.96 -6.75 16.33
C ASP A 167 -31.72 -6.98 15.45
N LEU A 168 -30.55 -6.53 15.91
CA LEU A 168 -29.29 -6.72 15.18
C LEU A 168 -28.99 -8.23 15.08
N LYS A 169 -28.82 -8.71 13.84
CA LYS A 169 -28.44 -10.11 13.56
C LYS A 169 -27.01 -10.25 13.11
N TYR A 170 -26.46 -9.22 12.47
CA TYR A 170 -25.12 -9.27 11.88
C TYR A 170 -24.29 -8.05 12.28
N PHE A 171 -23.04 -8.32 12.67
CA PHE A 171 -22.04 -7.28 12.91
C PHE A 171 -20.76 -7.60 12.16
N VAL A 172 -20.34 -6.71 11.27
CA VAL A 172 -19.16 -6.91 10.42
C VAL A 172 -18.09 -5.89 10.76
N ILE A 173 -16.84 -6.35 10.90
CA ILE A 173 -15.65 -5.51 10.91
C ILE A 173 -14.81 -5.91 9.69
N ASP A 174 -14.81 -5.06 8.67
CA ASP A 174 -14.01 -5.27 7.46
C ASP A 174 -12.64 -4.57 7.59
N GLU A 175 -11.61 -5.19 7.02
CA GLU A 175 -10.21 -4.81 7.16
C GLU A 175 -9.80 -4.50 8.62
N VAL A 176 -10.01 -5.47 9.52
CA VAL A 176 -9.79 -5.31 10.98
C VAL A 176 -8.40 -4.77 11.31
N ASP A 177 -7.36 -5.25 10.61
CA ASP A 177 -6.00 -4.78 10.80
C ASP A 177 -5.86 -3.28 10.50
N LEU A 178 -6.62 -2.76 9.55
CA LEU A 178 -6.68 -1.33 9.26
C LEU A 178 -7.46 -0.57 10.31
N VAL A 179 -8.61 -1.09 10.73
CA VAL A 179 -9.43 -0.48 11.78
C VAL A 179 -8.63 -0.28 13.07
N VAL A 180 -7.88 -1.31 13.50
CA VAL A 180 -6.97 -1.21 14.64
C VAL A 180 -5.84 -0.23 14.36
N SER A 181 -5.21 -0.32 13.19
CA SER A 181 -4.09 0.58 12.84
C SER A 181 -4.50 2.05 12.82
N TYR A 182 -5.79 2.33 12.59
CA TYR A 182 -6.32 3.67 12.55
C TYR A 182 -6.62 4.28 13.92
N GLY A 183 -6.49 3.46 14.98
CA GLY A 183 -6.72 3.90 16.35
C GLY A 183 -8.18 3.84 16.79
N TYR A 184 -9.04 3.10 16.08
CA TYR A 184 -10.46 2.95 16.44
C TYR A 184 -10.71 1.99 17.61
N ASN A 185 -9.68 1.59 18.37
CA ASN A 185 -9.83 0.63 19.46
C ASN A 185 -10.78 1.13 20.55
N ASP A 186 -10.63 2.38 20.98
CA ASP A 186 -11.48 2.98 22.02
C ASP A 186 -12.94 3.08 21.53
N ASP A 187 -13.15 3.41 20.26
CA ASP A 187 -14.48 3.46 19.64
C ASP A 187 -15.11 2.06 19.57
N LEU A 188 -14.34 1.04 19.20
CA LEU A 188 -14.80 -0.35 19.19
C LEU A 188 -15.15 -0.85 20.59
N GLU A 189 -14.36 -0.48 21.61
CA GLU A 189 -14.64 -0.82 23.01
C GLU A 189 -15.93 -0.15 23.50
N LYS A 190 -16.13 1.14 23.18
CA LYS A 190 -17.41 1.82 23.46
C LYS A 190 -18.59 1.12 22.78
N LEU A 191 -18.42 0.75 21.50
CA LEU A 191 -19.46 0.05 20.75
C LEU A 191 -19.82 -1.30 21.39
N SER A 192 -18.83 -2.12 21.77
CA SER A 192 -19.09 -3.42 22.37
C SER A 192 -19.68 -3.34 23.79
N ASP A 193 -19.21 -2.39 24.59
CA ASP A 193 -19.49 -2.39 26.04
C ASP A 193 -20.70 -1.52 26.40
N GLN A 194 -21.01 -0.49 25.61
CA GLN A 194 -22.04 0.51 25.95
C GLN A 194 -23.23 0.51 24.98
N TYR A 195 -23.00 0.27 23.69
CA TYR A 195 -24.02 0.53 22.66
C TYR A 195 -24.61 -0.73 22.04
N LEU A 196 -23.80 -1.76 21.82
CA LEU A 196 -24.21 -2.98 21.14
C LEU A 196 -24.30 -4.13 22.14
N ASN A 197 -25.48 -4.75 22.24
CA ASN A 197 -25.64 -5.95 23.05
C ASN A 197 -25.20 -7.21 22.27
N MET A 198 -23.88 -7.42 22.18
CA MET A 198 -23.29 -8.55 21.44
C MET A 198 -23.66 -9.94 22.02
N LYS A 199 -24.31 -10.01 23.19
CA LYS A 199 -24.58 -11.26 23.91
C LYS A 199 -25.87 -11.98 23.49
N GLN A 200 -26.65 -11.44 22.56
CA GLN A 200 -27.94 -12.00 22.11
C GLN A 200 -27.91 -12.36 20.62
N GLY A 201 -27.29 -13.50 20.27
CA GLY A 201 -27.50 -14.13 18.96
C GLY A 201 -27.01 -13.36 17.73
N VAL A 202 -26.20 -12.31 17.91
CA VAL A 202 -25.57 -11.55 16.81
C VAL A 202 -24.44 -12.39 16.22
N GLN A 203 -24.51 -12.66 14.92
CA GLN A 203 -23.42 -13.29 14.17
C GLN A 203 -22.37 -12.24 13.76
N VAL A 204 -21.11 -12.52 14.05
CA VAL A 204 -20.00 -11.60 13.79
C VAL A 204 -19.13 -12.06 12.63
N PHE A 205 -18.82 -11.14 11.73
CA PHE A 205 -17.80 -11.32 10.70
C PHE A 205 -16.61 -10.40 10.94
N MET A 206 -15.41 -10.97 11.00
CA MET A 206 -14.16 -10.23 11.04
C MET A 206 -13.32 -10.59 9.83
N MET A 207 -13.16 -9.63 8.91
CA MET A 207 -12.40 -9.81 7.69
C MET A 207 -11.05 -9.09 7.80
N SER A 208 -9.94 -9.78 7.60
CA SER A 208 -8.61 -9.18 7.72
C SER A 208 -7.61 -9.82 6.77
N ALA A 209 -6.60 -9.06 6.33
CA ALA A 209 -5.47 -9.65 5.61
C ALA A 209 -4.53 -10.43 6.56
N THR A 210 -4.53 -10.08 7.85
CA THR A 210 -3.60 -10.65 8.84
C THR A 210 -4.30 -11.10 10.12
N LEU A 211 -3.72 -12.08 10.79
CA LEU A 211 -4.11 -12.50 12.15
C LEU A 211 -2.98 -12.09 13.10
N ASN A 212 -3.17 -10.98 13.81
CA ASN A 212 -2.27 -10.44 14.83
C ASN A 212 -2.93 -10.52 16.22
N GLU A 213 -2.16 -10.18 17.25
CA GLU A 213 -2.65 -10.13 18.64
C GLU A 213 -3.85 -9.18 18.80
N ASP A 214 -3.93 -8.13 17.99
CA ASP A 214 -5.03 -7.17 18.01
C ASP A 214 -6.35 -7.80 17.49
N VAL A 215 -6.28 -8.57 16.39
CA VAL A 215 -7.43 -9.35 15.90
C VAL A 215 -7.84 -10.40 16.93
N ASP A 216 -6.89 -11.04 17.61
CA ASP A 216 -7.18 -11.99 18.68
C ASP A 216 -7.81 -11.31 19.92
N ALA A 217 -7.48 -10.06 20.21
CA ALA A 217 -8.12 -9.27 21.26
C ALA A 217 -9.58 -8.95 20.90
N LEU A 218 -9.83 -8.48 19.68
CA LEU A 218 -11.18 -8.20 19.19
C LEU A 218 -12.03 -9.47 19.07
N LYS A 219 -11.43 -10.58 18.64
CA LYS A 219 -12.06 -11.91 18.61
C LYS A 219 -12.66 -12.30 19.97
N LYS A 220 -11.94 -12.05 21.06
CA LYS A 220 -12.41 -12.38 22.42
C LYS A 220 -13.54 -11.46 22.89
N ARG A 221 -13.62 -10.25 22.35
CA ARG A 221 -14.61 -9.24 22.72
C ARG A 221 -15.92 -9.41 21.94
N PHE A 222 -15.83 -9.54 20.63
CA PHE A 222 -17.01 -9.53 19.75
C PHE A 222 -17.55 -10.93 19.45
N CYS A 223 -16.72 -11.97 19.37
CA CYS A 223 -17.14 -13.26 18.83
C CYS A 223 -17.36 -14.34 19.91
N THR A 224 -18.29 -15.25 19.64
CA THR A 224 -18.58 -16.46 20.42
C THR A 224 -18.24 -17.71 19.61
N LYS A 225 -17.12 -18.38 19.95
CA LYS A 225 -16.62 -19.60 19.28
C LYS A 225 -16.54 -19.48 17.72
N PRO A 226 -15.80 -18.50 17.18
CA PRO A 226 -15.76 -18.27 15.74
C PRO A 226 -15.02 -19.37 14.98
N ALA A 227 -15.49 -19.65 13.77
CA ALA A 227 -14.74 -20.39 12.76
C ALA A 227 -13.64 -19.49 12.18
N VAL A 228 -12.39 -19.94 12.27
CA VAL A 228 -11.23 -19.18 11.75
C VAL A 228 -10.85 -19.74 10.39
N LEU A 229 -11.20 -19.02 9.33
CA LEU A 229 -10.84 -19.34 7.96
C LEU A 229 -9.45 -18.80 7.66
N ARG A 230 -8.50 -19.70 7.45
CA ARG A 230 -7.12 -19.37 7.05
C ARG A 230 -6.94 -19.80 5.60
N LEU A 231 -7.37 -18.95 4.70
CA LEU A 231 -7.10 -19.19 3.29
C LEU A 231 -5.65 -18.86 3.04
N GLN A 232 -4.91 -19.86 2.56
CA GLN A 232 -3.59 -19.62 2.04
C GLN A 232 -3.76 -18.70 0.84
N ASP A 233 -2.98 -17.62 0.79
CA ASP A 233 -2.90 -16.84 -0.42
C ASP A 233 -2.43 -17.82 -1.51
N VAL A 234 -3.27 -18.09 -2.52
CA VAL A 234 -2.97 -18.98 -3.66
C VAL A 234 -1.77 -18.49 -4.49
N SER A 235 -1.11 -17.44 -4.01
CA SER A 235 0.31 -17.15 -4.17
C SER A 235 1.30 -18.29 -3.84
N GLU A 236 0.93 -19.57 -3.92
CA GLU A 236 1.91 -20.59 -4.25
C GLU A 236 2.36 -20.45 -5.72
N ASP A 237 1.58 -19.75 -6.56
CA ASP A 237 2.03 -19.26 -7.88
C ASP A 237 2.59 -17.84 -7.86
N ASN A 238 3.15 -17.39 -6.73
CA ASN A 238 3.99 -16.19 -6.69
C ASN A 238 5.39 -16.44 -7.30
N LYS A 239 5.48 -17.25 -8.36
CA LYS A 239 6.70 -17.38 -9.18
C LYS A 239 7.00 -16.12 -10.02
N ASP A 240 6.06 -15.17 -10.01
CA ASP A 240 6.13 -13.96 -10.81
C ASP A 240 6.75 -12.76 -10.06
N LEU A 241 7.04 -12.90 -8.76
CA LEU A 241 7.86 -11.94 -8.00
C LEU A 241 9.33 -12.34 -8.05
N ARG A 242 10.15 -11.58 -8.80
CA ARG A 242 11.60 -11.76 -8.82
C ARG A 242 12.27 -10.85 -7.80
N GLN A 243 13.08 -11.43 -6.92
CA GLN A 243 13.71 -10.70 -5.83
C GLN A 243 15.22 -10.66 -6.00
N TYR A 244 15.76 -9.45 -6.09
CA TYR A 244 17.19 -9.21 -6.25
C TYR A 244 17.75 -8.43 -5.06
N TYR A 245 19.01 -8.68 -4.75
CA TYR A 245 19.76 -7.86 -3.82
C TYR A 245 21.13 -7.47 -4.37
N ILE A 246 21.62 -6.29 -4.00
CA ILE A 246 22.92 -5.78 -4.41
C ILE A 246 23.70 -5.40 -3.16
N LYS A 247 24.88 -5.99 -3.02
CA LYS A 247 25.87 -5.60 -2.00
C LYS A 247 26.62 -4.36 -2.47
N THR A 248 26.60 -3.31 -1.67
CA THR A 248 27.14 -2.00 -2.08
C THR A 248 27.52 -1.14 -0.87
N GLY A 249 28.34 -0.10 -1.08
CA GLY A 249 28.54 0.94 -0.09
C GLY A 249 27.37 1.93 0.00
N GLU A 250 27.28 2.66 1.11
CA GLU A 250 26.20 3.64 1.36
C GLU A 250 26.14 4.78 0.32
N LEU A 251 27.30 5.29 -0.09
CA LEU A 251 27.36 6.35 -1.11
C LEU A 251 26.99 5.78 -2.50
N ASP A 252 27.42 4.55 -2.78
CA ASP A 252 27.18 3.89 -4.05
C ASP A 252 25.69 3.54 -4.26
N LYS A 253 24.87 3.44 -3.20
CA LYS A 253 23.40 3.38 -3.33
C LYS A 253 22.84 4.53 -4.17
N PHE A 254 23.37 5.75 -3.98
CA PHE A 254 22.95 6.93 -4.74
C PHE A 254 23.39 6.83 -6.21
N LEU A 255 24.56 6.24 -6.47
CA LEU A 255 25.03 5.98 -7.84
C LEU A 255 24.13 4.96 -8.54
N LEU A 256 23.81 3.86 -7.86
CA LEU A 256 22.96 2.80 -8.39
C LEU A 256 21.56 3.30 -8.72
N ILE A 257 20.90 4.00 -7.78
CA ILE A 257 19.55 4.52 -8.02
C ILE A 257 19.53 5.54 -9.17
N TYR A 258 20.57 6.39 -9.26
CA TYR A 258 20.71 7.33 -10.37
C TYR A 258 20.79 6.61 -11.71
N VAL A 259 21.65 5.59 -11.82
CA VAL A 259 21.82 4.84 -13.07
C VAL A 259 20.56 4.04 -13.42
N ILE A 260 19.95 3.36 -12.45
CA ILE A 260 18.72 2.57 -12.64
C ILE A 260 17.59 3.43 -13.22
N LEU A 261 17.36 4.60 -12.61
CA LEU A 261 16.27 5.48 -13.01
C LEU A 261 16.60 6.26 -14.28
N LYS A 262 17.83 6.77 -14.41
CA LYS A 262 18.19 7.62 -15.56
C LYS A 262 18.32 6.84 -16.86
N LEU A 263 18.73 5.58 -16.78
CA LEU A 263 18.76 4.67 -17.93
C LEU A 263 17.43 3.92 -18.15
N ASN A 264 16.39 4.22 -17.35
CA ASN A 264 15.08 3.55 -17.40
C ASN A 264 15.21 2.01 -17.43
N LEU A 265 16.09 1.45 -16.60
CA LEU A 265 16.33 0.00 -16.55
C LEU A 265 15.09 -0.75 -16.07
N ILE A 266 14.24 -0.07 -15.31
CA ILE A 266 12.98 -0.57 -14.77
C ILE A 266 11.85 0.24 -15.39
N LYS A 267 10.90 -0.45 -16.01
CA LYS A 267 9.71 0.16 -16.60
C LYS A 267 8.52 0.06 -15.64
N GLY A 268 7.69 1.10 -15.62
CA GLY A 268 6.47 1.16 -14.81
C GLY A 268 6.65 1.92 -13.50
N LYS A 269 5.69 1.76 -12.60
CA LYS A 269 5.68 2.46 -11.31
C LYS A 269 6.66 1.84 -10.34
N ILE A 270 7.45 2.68 -9.68
CA ILE A 270 8.50 2.29 -8.74
C ILE A 270 8.17 2.86 -7.36
N LEU A 271 8.16 1.99 -6.37
CA LEU A 271 8.01 2.35 -4.96
C LEU A 271 9.35 2.15 -4.26
N ILE A 272 9.95 3.24 -3.79
CA ILE A 272 11.22 3.22 -3.07
C ILE A 272 10.95 3.29 -1.57
N PHE A 273 11.54 2.40 -0.78
CA PHE A 273 11.52 2.48 0.68
C PHE A 273 12.84 2.96 1.26
N VAL A 274 12.75 3.89 2.21
CA VAL A 274 13.86 4.38 3.05
C VAL A 274 13.51 4.20 4.52
N ASN A 275 14.52 4.10 5.38
CA ASN A 275 14.31 3.87 6.81
C ASN A 275 14.24 5.15 7.65
N ASP A 276 14.54 6.31 7.06
CA ASP A 276 14.64 7.59 7.78
C ASP A 276 14.05 8.74 6.94
N LEU A 277 13.46 9.72 7.62
CA LEU A 277 12.82 10.87 6.99
C LEU A 277 13.84 11.75 6.25
N ASP A 278 14.94 12.10 6.91
CA ASP A 278 15.98 12.95 6.32
C ASP A 278 16.61 12.25 5.12
N ARG A 279 16.75 10.91 5.17
CA ARG A 279 17.14 10.10 4.02
C ARG A 279 16.17 10.22 2.86
N GLY A 280 14.87 10.16 3.11
CA GLY A 280 13.83 10.32 2.08
C GLY A 280 13.91 11.67 1.38
N TYR A 281 14.00 12.76 2.15
CA TYR A 281 14.17 14.11 1.62
C TYR A 281 15.48 14.29 0.86
N ARG A 282 16.58 13.75 1.39
CA ARG A 282 17.88 13.76 0.69
C ARG A 282 17.76 13.07 -0.67
N LEU A 283 17.11 11.91 -0.72
CA LEU A 283 16.92 11.16 -1.97
C LEU A 283 16.03 11.93 -2.96
N LYS A 284 14.93 12.55 -2.51
CA LYS A 284 14.07 13.39 -3.37
C LYS A 284 14.84 14.56 -3.98
N LEU A 285 15.58 15.32 -3.17
CA LEU A 285 16.41 16.43 -3.66
C LEU A 285 17.49 15.94 -4.64
N TYR A 286 18.11 14.80 -4.33
CA TYR A 286 19.12 14.18 -5.18
C TYR A 286 18.57 13.78 -6.55
N LEU A 287 17.42 13.13 -6.59
CA LEU A 287 16.76 12.75 -7.85
C LEU A 287 16.29 13.97 -8.63
N GLN A 288 15.82 15.01 -7.94
CA GLN A 288 15.39 16.27 -8.55
C GLN A 288 16.54 16.99 -9.28
N ASN A 289 17.77 16.94 -8.76
CA ASN A 289 18.95 17.48 -9.45
C ASN A 289 19.18 16.83 -10.83
N PHE A 290 18.77 15.58 -11.02
CA PHE A 290 18.86 14.86 -12.31
C PHE A 290 17.57 14.96 -13.15
N GLY A 291 16.61 15.79 -12.74
CA GLY A 291 15.32 15.98 -13.40
C GLY A 291 14.33 14.83 -13.18
N ILE A 292 14.59 13.95 -12.20
CA ILE A 292 13.69 12.84 -11.87
C ILE A 292 12.72 13.33 -10.79
N ARG A 293 11.44 13.40 -11.14
CA ARG A 293 10.37 13.82 -10.21
C ARG A 293 9.95 12.63 -9.35
N SER A 294 9.91 12.83 -8.04
CA SER A 294 9.44 11.84 -7.07
C SER A 294 8.54 12.51 -6.04
N CYS A 295 7.55 11.77 -5.56
CA CYS A 295 6.77 12.17 -4.37
C CYS A 295 7.35 11.48 -3.12
N ILE A 296 7.19 12.09 -1.94
CA ILE A 296 7.51 11.47 -0.65
C ILE A 296 6.19 11.20 0.08
N LEU A 297 6.06 9.99 0.61
CA LEU A 297 5.02 9.59 1.53
C LEU A 297 5.68 9.32 2.90
N ASN A 298 5.37 10.15 3.88
CA ASN A 298 5.83 10.02 5.25
C ASN A 298 4.69 10.24 6.25
N SER A 299 4.93 9.87 7.50
CA SER A 299 4.01 9.96 8.65
C SER A 299 3.71 11.39 9.13
N GLU A 300 4.67 12.31 8.95
CA GLU A 300 4.55 13.72 9.35
C GLU A 300 3.52 14.49 8.54
N LEU A 301 3.16 13.99 7.36
CA LEU A 301 2.10 14.56 6.54
C LEU A 301 0.72 14.23 7.11
N PRO A 302 -0.22 15.18 7.08
CA PRO A 302 -1.62 14.94 7.44
C PRO A 302 -2.21 13.75 6.68
N LEU A 303 -3.15 13.03 7.30
CA LEU A 303 -3.78 11.84 6.70
C LEU A 303 -4.34 12.11 5.30
N ASN A 304 -5.05 13.21 5.10
CA ASN A 304 -5.63 13.58 3.80
C ASN A 304 -4.56 13.76 2.71
N SER A 305 -3.44 14.39 3.06
CA SER A 305 -2.32 14.60 2.14
C SER A 305 -1.66 13.27 1.78
N ARG A 306 -1.51 12.36 2.76
CA ARG A 306 -1.03 10.98 2.52
C ARG A 306 -1.96 10.20 1.58
N LEU A 307 -3.27 10.26 1.81
CA LEU A 307 -4.27 9.62 0.94
C LEU A 307 -4.24 10.22 -0.48
N HIS A 308 -4.13 11.54 -0.61
CA HIS A 308 -4.04 12.22 -1.89
C HIS A 308 -2.78 11.78 -2.67
N ILE A 309 -1.62 11.71 -2.02
CA ILE A 309 -0.37 11.25 -2.65
C ILE A 309 -0.52 9.84 -3.23
N VAL A 310 -1.14 8.94 -2.47
CA VAL A 310 -1.39 7.56 -2.89
C VAL A 310 -2.36 7.53 -4.07
N GLU A 311 -3.40 8.34 -4.03
CA GLU A 311 -4.35 8.49 -5.13
C GLU A 311 -3.66 8.97 -6.41
N GLN A 312 -2.81 10.01 -6.31
CA GLN A 312 -2.05 10.54 -7.45
C GLN A 312 -1.09 9.50 -8.03
N PHE A 313 -0.43 8.72 -7.18
CA PHE A 313 0.41 7.60 -7.61
C PHE A 313 -0.41 6.49 -8.30
N ASN A 314 -1.59 6.17 -7.77
CA ASN A 314 -2.50 5.20 -8.36
C ASN A 314 -3.04 5.66 -9.72
N LYS A 315 -3.35 6.97 -9.85
CA LYS A 315 -3.76 7.66 -11.10
C LYS A 315 -2.62 7.88 -12.10
N ASN A 316 -1.40 7.41 -11.83
CA ASN A 316 -0.21 7.56 -12.68
C ASN A 316 0.29 9.00 -12.86
N VAL A 317 -0.07 9.93 -11.98
CA VAL A 317 0.48 11.29 -11.99
C VAL A 317 1.95 11.28 -11.59
N TYR A 318 2.30 10.40 -10.66
CA TYR A 318 3.68 10.08 -10.31
C TYR A 318 3.98 8.61 -10.62
N HIS A 319 5.11 8.36 -11.26
CA HIS A 319 5.62 7.01 -11.48
C HIS A 319 6.62 6.56 -10.41
N LEU A 320 7.11 7.50 -9.59
CA LEU A 320 8.11 7.25 -8.56
C LEU A 320 7.65 7.81 -7.21
N LEU A 321 7.50 6.93 -6.23
CA LEU A 321 7.12 7.28 -4.87
C LEU A 321 8.21 6.83 -3.90
N ILE A 322 8.63 7.71 -3.01
CA ILE A 322 9.55 7.41 -1.91
C ILE A 322 8.71 7.31 -0.63
N ALA A 323 8.75 6.17 0.04
CA ALA A 323 8.04 5.90 1.27
C ALA A 323 9.03 5.75 2.43
N THR A 324 8.74 6.39 3.55
CA THR A 324 9.52 6.22 4.80
C THR A 324 8.81 5.23 5.70
N ASP A 325 9.49 4.16 6.08
CA ASP A 325 8.97 3.25 7.09
C ASP A 325 9.37 3.74 8.48
N GLU A 326 8.39 4.19 9.26
CA GLU A 326 8.53 4.25 10.71
C GLU A 326 8.43 2.84 11.28
N SER A 327 9.47 2.02 11.06
CA SER A 327 9.68 0.87 11.92
C SER A 327 10.26 1.43 13.21
N ASN A 328 9.43 1.57 14.25
CA ASN A 328 9.88 1.82 15.62
C ASN A 328 11.11 0.92 15.88
N GLU A 329 12.24 1.52 16.22
CA GLU A 329 13.49 0.80 16.52
C GLU A 329 13.34 -0.22 17.67
N GLN A 330 12.18 -0.24 18.33
CA GLN A 330 11.78 -1.21 19.36
C GLN A 330 11.50 -2.62 18.83
N ASP A 331 11.24 -2.81 17.53
CA ASP A 331 11.07 -4.16 16.94
C ASP A 331 12.42 -4.86 16.65
N ALA A 332 13.56 -4.22 16.96
CA ALA A 332 14.88 -4.79 16.76
C ALA A 332 15.32 -5.78 17.86
N GLU A 333 14.51 -5.95 18.92
CA GLU A 333 14.77 -6.87 20.03
C GLU A 333 13.66 -7.93 20.13
N ASP A 334 13.68 -8.90 19.21
CA ASP A 334 13.06 -10.19 19.49
C ASP A 334 13.92 -10.93 20.53
N LYS A 335 13.52 -10.73 21.79
CA LYS A 335 13.55 -11.65 22.94
C LYS A 335 14.82 -12.51 23.13
N ASP A 336 15.75 -11.97 23.92
CA ASP A 336 16.37 -12.73 25.01
C ASP A 336 16.41 -11.83 26.27
N GLU A 337 15.71 -12.30 27.31
CA GLU A 337 15.71 -11.87 28.73
C GLU A 337 15.11 -10.52 29.22
N LYS A 338 14.02 -10.69 30.01
CA LYS A 338 13.57 -9.98 31.25
C LYS A 338 13.15 -8.49 31.26
N LYS A 339 11.83 -8.33 31.49
CA LYS A 339 11.04 -7.37 32.33
C LYS A 339 11.43 -5.87 32.45
N SER A 340 10.34 -5.07 32.37
CA SER A 340 10.15 -3.62 32.67
C SER A 340 10.35 -2.71 31.44
N SER A 341 9.51 -1.72 31.12
CA SER A 341 8.48 -0.97 31.84
C SER A 341 7.43 -0.44 30.85
N LYS A 342 6.21 -0.12 31.34
CA LYS A 342 5.11 0.46 30.55
C LYS A 342 5.45 1.91 30.17
N SER A 343 5.55 2.20 28.87
CA SER A 343 5.33 3.55 28.33
C SER A 343 4.26 3.49 27.23
N SER A 344 3.35 4.46 27.26
CA SER A 344 2.21 4.65 26.37
C SER A 344 2.59 4.56 24.88
N LYS A 345 2.06 3.55 24.18
CA LYS A 345 2.21 3.40 22.73
C LYS A 345 1.31 4.41 22.01
N LYS A 346 1.89 5.48 21.45
CA LYS A 346 1.27 6.18 20.32
C LYS A 346 1.39 5.26 19.10
N ALA A 347 0.25 4.89 18.51
CA ALA A 347 0.20 4.09 17.30
C ALA A 347 0.54 4.98 16.09
N ASP A 348 1.83 5.04 15.74
CA ASP A 348 2.25 5.72 14.52
C ASP A 348 1.93 4.87 13.28
N TYR A 349 1.23 5.50 12.34
CA TYR A 349 0.78 4.94 11.07
C TYR A 349 1.99 4.70 10.15
N GLY A 350 2.54 3.48 10.15
CA GLY A 350 3.59 3.11 9.21
C GLY A 350 3.07 3.04 7.76
N VAL A 351 3.74 3.73 6.84
CA VAL A 351 3.47 3.71 5.37
C VAL A 351 3.45 2.30 4.77
N SER A 352 4.06 1.33 5.46
CA SER A 352 4.06 -0.09 5.10
C SER A 352 2.74 -0.83 5.36
N ARG A 353 1.75 -0.23 6.04
CA ARG A 353 0.45 -0.85 6.38
C ARG A 353 -0.72 0.11 6.06
N GLY A 354 -1.85 -0.45 5.58
CA GLY A 354 -3.08 0.33 5.31
C GLY A 354 -3.19 1.14 4.03
N VAL A 355 -2.15 1.17 3.22
CA VAL A 355 -2.16 1.90 1.95
C VAL A 355 -2.07 0.94 0.75
N ASP A 356 -3.06 0.98 -0.13
CA ASP A 356 -3.08 0.16 -1.37
C ASP A 356 -2.42 0.90 -2.55
N PHE A 357 -1.33 0.32 -3.07
CA PHE A 357 -0.63 0.81 -4.24
C PHE A 357 -0.95 -0.08 -5.44
N LYS A 358 -1.54 0.51 -6.48
CA LYS A 358 -1.98 -0.20 -7.68
C LYS A 358 -0.92 -0.19 -8.77
N ASN A 359 -0.66 -1.35 -9.37
CA ASN A 359 0.24 -1.53 -10.52
C ASN A 359 1.69 -1.08 -10.24
N VAL A 360 2.22 -1.39 -9.05
CA VAL A 360 3.65 -1.22 -8.77
C VAL A 360 4.41 -2.29 -9.55
N ALA A 361 5.31 -1.87 -10.43
CA ALA A 361 6.16 -2.78 -11.19
C ALA A 361 7.39 -3.21 -10.38
N CYS A 362 7.97 -2.26 -9.64
CA CYS A 362 9.15 -2.51 -8.82
C CYS A 362 9.03 -1.92 -7.42
N VAL A 363 9.37 -2.73 -6.41
CA VAL A 363 9.66 -2.26 -5.06
C VAL A 363 11.17 -2.20 -4.88
N LEU A 364 11.71 -1.03 -4.57
CA LEU A 364 13.12 -0.81 -4.35
C LEU A 364 13.37 -0.47 -2.88
N ASN A 365 14.00 -1.37 -2.14
CA ASN A 365 14.48 -1.11 -0.78
C ASN A 365 15.81 -0.36 -0.88
N PHE A 366 15.75 0.98 -0.84
CA PHE A 366 16.95 1.81 -0.88
C PHE A 366 17.75 1.63 0.40
N ASP A 367 17.04 1.57 1.53
CA ASP A 367 17.56 1.03 2.77
C ASP A 367 16.88 -0.30 3.08
N LEU A 368 17.67 -1.30 3.47
CA LEU A 368 17.15 -2.60 3.86
C LEU A 368 16.27 -2.44 5.10
N PRO A 369 15.07 -3.03 5.16
CA PRO A 369 14.23 -2.97 6.35
C PRO A 369 14.94 -3.61 7.55
N THR A 370 14.56 -3.19 8.76
CA THR A 370 15.14 -3.66 10.03
C THR A 370 14.73 -5.10 10.39
N SER A 371 13.65 -5.61 9.80
CA SER A 371 13.12 -6.96 10.05
C SER A 371 12.68 -7.67 8.78
N SER A 372 12.64 -9.02 8.84
CA SER A 372 12.13 -9.85 7.73
C SER A 372 10.63 -9.67 7.49
N ARG A 373 9.87 -9.37 8.55
CA ARG A 373 8.44 -9.07 8.44
C ARG A 373 8.20 -7.77 7.68
N ALA A 374 8.93 -6.72 8.00
CA ALA A 374 8.85 -5.46 7.26
C ALA A 374 9.23 -5.66 5.77
N TYR A 375 10.26 -6.47 5.50
CA TYR A 375 10.60 -6.84 4.13
C TYR A 375 9.44 -7.47 3.36
N ILE A 376 8.77 -8.48 3.94
CA ILE A 376 7.62 -9.15 3.32
C ILE A 376 6.52 -8.13 2.99
N HIS A 377 6.22 -7.21 3.93
CA HIS A 377 5.20 -6.18 3.71
C HIS A 377 5.56 -5.18 2.61
N ARG A 378 6.85 -4.83 2.47
CA ARG A 378 7.34 -3.96 1.39
C ARG A 378 7.23 -4.65 0.04
N VAL A 379 7.79 -5.84 -0.11
CA VAL A 379 7.78 -6.55 -1.41
C VAL A 379 6.38 -6.98 -1.82
N GLY A 380 5.50 -7.24 -0.85
CA GLY A 380 4.08 -7.49 -1.09
C GLY A 380 3.29 -6.28 -1.63
N ARG A 381 3.94 -5.14 -1.90
CA ARG A 381 3.33 -3.98 -2.62
C ARG A 381 3.44 -4.11 -4.15
N THR A 382 4.27 -5.04 -4.64
CA THR A 382 4.32 -5.45 -6.05
C THR A 382 3.74 -6.86 -6.22
N ALA A 383 3.70 -7.36 -7.45
CA ALA A 383 3.20 -8.69 -7.81
C ALA A 383 1.77 -9.01 -7.29
N ARG A 384 0.88 -8.01 -7.34
CA ARG A 384 -0.53 -8.15 -6.94
C ARG A 384 -1.42 -8.47 -8.13
N ALA A 385 -2.52 -9.20 -7.89
CA ALA A 385 -3.56 -9.50 -8.87
C ALA A 385 -3.02 -10.14 -10.16
N GLY A 386 -2.18 -11.18 -10.02
CA GLY A 386 -1.67 -11.98 -11.15
C GLY A 386 -0.65 -11.29 -12.06
N LYS A 387 -0.05 -10.17 -11.62
CA LYS A 387 0.99 -9.45 -12.39
C LYS A 387 2.38 -9.81 -11.89
N SER A 388 3.35 -9.84 -12.80
CA SER A 388 4.77 -9.97 -12.43
C SER A 388 5.30 -8.72 -11.73
N GLY A 389 6.15 -8.91 -10.73
CA GLY A 389 6.77 -7.85 -9.95
C GLY A 389 8.26 -8.07 -9.77
N ILE A 390 9.00 -6.98 -9.57
CA ILE A 390 10.42 -7.03 -9.20
C ILE A 390 10.58 -6.41 -7.82
N SER A 391 11.37 -7.03 -6.95
CA SER A 391 11.93 -6.38 -5.78
C SER A 391 13.45 -6.24 -5.92
N LEU A 392 13.97 -5.08 -5.55
CA LEU A 392 15.41 -4.81 -5.55
C LEU A 392 15.83 -4.24 -4.21
N SER A 393 16.81 -4.84 -3.55
CA SER A 393 17.26 -4.39 -2.24
C SER A 393 18.74 -4.04 -2.23
N PHE A 394 19.08 -2.86 -1.73
CA PHE A 394 20.46 -2.50 -1.46
C PHE A 394 20.86 -2.99 -0.06
N VAL A 395 21.99 -3.69 0.01
CA VAL A 395 22.54 -4.26 1.24
C VAL A 395 23.91 -3.64 1.46
N VAL A 396 24.11 -2.97 2.60
CA VAL A 396 25.41 -2.39 2.94
C VAL A 396 26.33 -3.47 3.49
N ASP A 397 27.49 -3.65 2.86
CA ASP A 397 28.51 -4.55 3.37
C ASP A 397 29.05 -4.01 4.71
N ALA A 398 29.23 -4.89 5.70
CA ALA A 398 29.67 -4.47 7.04
C ALA A 398 31.02 -3.76 7.03
N LYS A 399 31.87 -4.06 6.04
CA LYS A 399 33.18 -3.42 5.81
C LYS A 399 33.07 -2.02 5.21
N GLU A 400 32.01 -1.72 4.47
CA GLU A 400 31.78 -0.44 3.80
C GLU A 400 30.99 0.55 4.67
N TRP A 401 30.33 0.05 5.71
CA TRP A 401 29.59 0.87 6.66
C TRP A 401 30.50 1.90 7.36
N GLY A 402 30.03 3.15 7.46
CA GLY A 402 30.73 4.22 8.17
C GLY A 402 31.88 4.89 7.40
N LYS A 403 32.33 4.35 6.25
CA LYS A 403 33.40 4.95 5.44
C LYS A 403 33.06 6.35 4.94
N HIS A 404 31.79 6.58 4.62
CA HIS A 404 31.30 7.90 4.20
C HIS A 404 30.25 8.41 5.19
N ARG A 405 30.71 9.17 6.19
CA ARG A 405 29.87 9.62 7.34
C ARG A 405 28.61 10.37 6.91
N ALA A 406 28.67 11.15 5.83
CA ALA A 406 27.52 11.95 5.37
C ALA A 406 26.40 11.11 4.72
N SER A 407 26.69 9.91 4.21
CA SER A 407 25.69 8.99 3.63
C SER A 407 25.41 7.79 4.52
N SER A 408 26.13 7.58 5.61
CA SER A 408 25.96 6.40 6.47
C SER A 408 24.69 6.49 7.31
N LEU A 409 23.96 5.39 7.44
CA LEU A 409 22.79 5.25 8.29
C LEU A 409 23.08 4.24 9.42
N ALA A 410 22.51 4.44 10.61
CA ALA A 410 22.76 3.56 11.76
C ALA A 410 22.21 2.13 11.51
N THR A 411 21.04 2.02 10.90
CA THR A 411 20.37 0.75 10.58
C THR A 411 21.18 -0.12 9.64
N ALA A 412 21.91 0.50 8.70
CA ALA A 412 22.77 -0.19 7.72
C ALA A 412 23.90 -1.02 8.34
N ARG A 413 24.27 -0.78 9.61
CA ARG A 413 25.29 -1.55 10.32
C ARG A 413 24.94 -3.03 10.41
N LYS A 414 23.65 -3.37 10.44
CA LYS A 414 23.14 -4.73 10.63
C LYS A 414 22.62 -5.35 9.33
N ASP A 415 22.80 -4.70 8.17
CA ASP A 415 22.21 -5.12 6.89
C ASP A 415 22.52 -6.57 6.53
N GLU A 416 23.79 -7.02 6.64
CA GLU A 416 24.15 -8.41 6.33
C GLU A 416 23.39 -9.43 7.19
N LYS A 417 23.28 -9.17 8.51
CA LYS A 417 22.56 -10.06 9.44
C LYS A 417 21.07 -10.08 9.15
N VAL A 418 20.49 -8.93 8.83
CA VAL A 418 19.06 -8.84 8.50
C VAL A 418 18.78 -9.51 7.16
N MET A 419 19.67 -9.35 6.18
CA MET A 419 19.58 -10.02 4.89
C MET A 419 19.63 -11.55 5.02
N GLU A 420 20.46 -12.10 5.91
CA GLU A 420 20.43 -13.55 6.17
C GLU A 420 19.08 -14.01 6.72
N ARG A 421 18.49 -13.25 7.65
CA ARG A 421 17.15 -13.55 8.19
C ARG A 421 16.05 -13.45 7.14
N ILE A 422 16.09 -12.41 6.30
CA ILE A 422 15.18 -12.23 5.17
C ILE A 422 15.30 -13.41 4.22
N ARG A 423 16.53 -13.79 3.83
CA ARG A 423 16.76 -14.92 2.93
C ARG A 423 16.15 -16.20 3.48
N ARG A 424 16.39 -16.53 4.75
CA ARG A 424 15.77 -17.70 5.40
C ARG A 424 14.25 -17.65 5.40
N ALA A 425 13.66 -16.49 5.69
CA ALA A 425 12.22 -16.32 5.70
C ALA A 425 11.61 -16.45 4.29
N GLN A 426 12.26 -15.88 3.28
CA GLN A 426 11.81 -15.93 1.88
C GLN A 426 11.94 -17.34 1.29
N THR A 427 13.02 -18.07 1.61
CA THR A 427 13.17 -19.47 1.20
C THR A 427 12.09 -20.37 1.81
N LYS A 428 11.66 -20.12 3.05
CA LYS A 428 10.51 -20.83 3.65
C LYS A 428 9.19 -20.55 2.94
N LEU A 429 9.08 -19.41 2.26
CA LEU A 429 7.92 -19.03 1.46
C LEU A 429 8.08 -19.41 -0.03
N GLY A 430 9.12 -20.17 -0.39
CA GLY A 430 9.33 -20.65 -1.75
C GLY A 430 10.00 -19.65 -2.71
N TYR A 431 10.46 -18.49 -2.24
CA TYR A 431 11.16 -17.51 -3.08
C TYR A 431 12.68 -17.68 -3.07
N GLU A 432 13.28 -17.38 -4.22
CA GLU A 432 14.73 -17.25 -4.36
C GLU A 432 15.13 -15.76 -4.40
N LEU A 433 16.17 -15.43 -3.63
CA LEU A 433 16.79 -14.10 -3.65
C LEU A 433 18.10 -14.16 -4.43
N GLU A 434 18.10 -13.52 -5.60
CA GLU A 434 19.22 -13.54 -6.52
C GLU A 434 20.17 -12.36 -6.28
N PRO A 435 21.49 -12.59 -6.16
CA PRO A 435 22.45 -11.48 -6.16
C PRO A 435 22.48 -10.82 -7.53
N TYR A 436 22.39 -9.50 -7.57
CA TYR A 436 22.59 -8.71 -8.78
C TYR A 436 23.92 -7.95 -8.71
N GLN A 437 24.70 -8.01 -9.78
CA GLN A 437 25.98 -7.33 -9.89
C GLN A 437 25.96 -6.34 -11.05
N PHE A 438 26.34 -5.11 -10.78
CA PHE A 438 26.59 -4.11 -11.81
C PHE A 438 28.06 -4.11 -12.23
N ASP A 439 28.29 -3.86 -13.51
CA ASP A 439 29.64 -3.61 -14.03
C ASP A 439 30.16 -2.27 -13.50
N LYS A 440 31.03 -2.33 -12.50
CA LYS A 440 31.62 -1.16 -11.83
C LYS A 440 32.28 -0.20 -12.81
N THR A 441 32.90 -0.72 -13.87
CA THR A 441 33.60 0.10 -14.87
C THR A 441 32.66 1.02 -15.64
N GLN A 442 31.41 0.60 -15.84
CA GLN A 442 30.39 1.42 -16.50
C GLN A 442 29.81 2.46 -15.55
N LEU A 443 29.70 2.14 -14.26
CA LEU A 443 29.21 3.03 -13.22
C LEU A 443 30.18 4.17 -12.90
N ASP A 444 31.49 3.93 -12.99
CA ASP A 444 32.53 4.93 -12.66
C ASP A 444 32.38 6.22 -13.48
N ASN A 445 31.90 6.11 -14.72
CA ASN A 445 31.62 7.27 -15.58
C ASN A 445 30.55 8.19 -14.99
N PHE A 446 29.61 7.65 -14.22
CA PHE A 446 28.52 8.40 -13.59
C PHE A 446 28.89 8.92 -12.19
N ARG A 447 29.99 8.41 -11.62
CA ARG A 447 30.37 8.66 -10.22
C ARG A 447 30.59 10.14 -9.91
N TYR A 448 31.31 10.86 -10.76
CA TYR A 448 31.60 12.28 -10.53
C TYR A 448 30.32 13.14 -10.45
N ARG A 449 29.32 12.84 -11.30
CA ARG A 449 28.02 13.54 -11.29
C ARG A 449 27.20 13.20 -10.06
N MET A 450 27.24 11.94 -9.65
CA MET A 450 26.61 11.51 -8.41
C MET A 450 27.22 12.27 -7.23
N GLU A 451 28.55 12.30 -7.12
CA GLU A 451 29.24 12.94 -6.00
C GLU A 451 28.99 14.45 -5.94
N ASP A 452 29.00 15.13 -7.09
CA ASP A 452 28.73 16.57 -7.17
C ASP A 452 27.30 16.92 -6.73
N SER A 453 26.30 16.21 -7.27
CA SER A 453 24.90 16.34 -6.84
C SER A 453 24.72 15.98 -5.35
N PHE A 454 25.40 14.94 -4.87
CA PHE A 454 25.31 14.53 -3.47
C PHE A 454 25.87 15.58 -2.51
N ARG A 455 26.99 16.25 -2.88
CA ARG A 455 27.63 17.30 -2.07
C ARG A 455 26.80 18.58 -2.00
N SER A 456 26.05 18.92 -3.05
CA SER A 456 25.20 20.11 -3.04
C SER A 456 24.02 19.99 -2.05
N ILE A 457 23.68 18.78 -1.61
CA ILE A 457 22.57 18.52 -0.70
C ILE A 457 23.07 18.48 0.75
N THR A 458 22.92 19.61 1.41
CA THR A 458 23.29 19.81 2.82
C THR A 458 22.14 19.43 3.76
N ARG A 459 22.45 19.21 5.05
CA ARG A 459 21.42 19.01 6.08
C ARG A 459 20.48 20.21 6.21
N ALA A 460 21.00 21.42 6.00
CA ALA A 460 20.19 22.64 5.99
C ALA A 460 19.14 22.62 4.87
N ALA A 461 19.54 22.24 3.64
CA ALA A 461 18.62 22.12 2.52
C ALA A 461 17.54 21.04 2.74
N ILE A 462 17.90 19.92 3.38
CA ILE A 462 16.95 18.86 3.74
C ILE A 462 15.91 19.39 4.75
N ARG A 463 16.38 20.03 5.83
CA ARG A 463 15.51 20.59 6.86
C ARG A 463 14.59 21.66 6.27
N GLU A 464 15.11 22.52 5.42
CA GLU A 464 14.33 23.55 4.74
C GLU A 464 13.26 22.94 3.81
N ALA A 465 13.61 21.92 3.03
CA ALA A 465 12.66 21.23 2.15
C ALA A 465 11.51 20.58 2.93
N ARG A 466 11.82 19.92 4.06
CA ARG A 466 10.83 19.31 4.96
C ARG A 466 9.92 20.35 5.60
N LEU A 467 10.49 21.42 6.16
CA LEU A 467 9.72 22.52 6.74
C LEU A 467 8.81 23.20 5.69
N ARG A 468 9.29 23.37 4.46
CA ARG A 468 8.51 23.97 3.39
C ARG A 468 7.30 23.11 3.01
N GLU A 469 7.46 21.80 2.96
CA GLU A 469 6.36 20.87 2.66
C GLU A 469 5.30 20.89 3.75
N ILE A 470 5.71 20.80 5.03
CA ILE A 470 4.79 20.91 6.18
C ILE A 470 4.09 22.27 6.19
N LYS A 471 4.82 23.37 5.97
CA LYS A 471 4.23 24.73 5.93
C LYS A 471 3.19 24.86 4.82
N MET A 472 3.47 24.34 3.62
CA MET A 472 2.49 24.36 2.53
C MET A 472 1.23 23.60 2.90
N GLU A 473 1.37 22.41 3.50
CA GLU A 473 0.24 21.62 3.98
C GLU A 473 -0.57 22.34 5.07
N LEU A 474 0.10 23.05 5.99
CA LEU A 474 -0.57 23.87 7.00
C LEU A 474 -1.38 25.00 6.38
N ILE A 475 -0.84 25.68 5.36
CA ILE A 475 -1.54 26.77 4.66
C ILE A 475 -2.75 26.25 3.88
N THR A 476 -2.66 25.05 3.29
CA THR A 476 -3.74 24.44 2.51
C THR A 476 -4.79 23.74 3.38
N SER A 477 -4.56 23.62 4.69
CA SER A 477 -5.47 22.93 5.60
C SER A 477 -6.76 23.72 5.82
N GLU A 478 -7.89 23.14 5.40
CA GLU A 478 -9.22 23.71 5.63
C GLU A 478 -9.56 23.88 7.13
N LYS A 479 -9.00 23.01 7.99
CA LYS A 479 -9.23 23.07 9.45
C LYS A 479 -8.56 24.31 10.08
N LEU A 480 -7.41 24.72 9.57
CA LEU A 480 -6.66 25.88 10.06
C LEU A 480 -7.12 27.18 9.40
N LYS A 481 -7.95 27.09 8.37
CA LYS A 481 -8.47 28.26 7.66
C LYS A 481 -9.19 29.24 8.60
N ARG A 482 -10.05 28.74 9.49
CA ARG A 482 -10.70 29.56 10.53
C ARG A 482 -9.70 30.20 11.50
N HIS A 483 -8.69 29.44 11.94
CA HIS A 483 -7.66 29.94 12.84
C HIS A 483 -6.82 31.07 12.21
N PHE A 484 -6.51 30.96 10.92
CA PHE A 484 -5.81 32.01 10.16
C PHE A 484 -6.70 33.18 9.76
N GLU A 485 -8.02 32.97 9.65
CA GLU A 485 -9.01 34.06 9.52
C GLU A 485 -9.09 34.87 10.82
N GLU A 486 -8.98 34.23 11.99
CA GLU A 486 -8.94 34.87 13.31
C GLU A 486 -7.57 35.48 13.66
N ASN A 487 -6.46 34.90 13.16
CA ASN A 487 -5.08 35.33 13.42
C ASN A 487 -4.32 35.60 12.11
N PRO A 488 -4.61 36.73 11.43
CA PRO A 488 -4.01 37.03 10.12
C PRO A 488 -2.49 37.26 10.18
N GLU A 489 -1.94 37.67 11.33
CA GLU A 489 -0.50 37.87 11.51
C GLU A 489 0.30 36.55 11.51
N ASP A 490 -0.29 35.44 11.97
CA ASP A 490 0.35 34.13 11.95
C ASP A 490 0.45 33.59 10.52
N LEU A 491 -0.59 33.78 9.71
CA LEU A 491 -0.59 33.49 8.27
C LEU A 491 0.45 34.35 7.54
N ALA A 492 0.54 35.64 7.89
CA ALA A 492 1.54 36.55 7.33
C ALA A 492 2.96 36.08 7.68
N THR A 493 3.21 35.71 8.93
CA THR A 493 4.50 35.19 9.40
C THR A 493 4.89 33.89 8.67
N LEU A 494 3.94 32.96 8.49
CA LEU A 494 4.14 31.72 7.74
C LEU A 494 4.46 31.96 6.26
N ARG A 495 3.86 32.99 5.64
CA ARG A 495 4.08 33.35 4.23
C ARG A 495 5.34 34.18 3.99
N HIS A 496 5.75 35.00 4.96
CA HIS A 496 6.87 35.96 4.81
C HIS A 496 8.23 35.44 5.30
N ASP A 497 8.28 34.24 5.87
CA ASP A 497 9.52 33.56 6.22
C ASP A 497 10.33 33.24 4.93
N LYS A 498 11.25 34.13 4.56
CA LYS A 498 12.05 34.01 3.33
C LYS A 498 12.85 32.71 3.34
N ALA A 499 12.64 31.88 2.32
CA ALA A 499 13.51 30.73 2.03
C ALA A 499 14.97 31.19 1.83
N VAL A 500 15.84 30.88 2.79
CA VAL A 500 17.28 31.13 2.69
C VAL A 500 17.94 29.94 2.00
N SER A 501 17.80 29.89 0.67
CA SER A 501 18.79 29.42 -0.32
C SER A 501 18.09 28.83 -1.55
N LYS A 502 18.46 29.32 -2.73
CA LYS A 502 18.23 28.58 -3.97
C LYS A 502 19.22 27.41 -3.97
N VAL A 503 18.74 26.18 -3.78
CA VAL A 503 19.52 24.99 -4.16
C VAL A 503 19.96 25.23 -5.60
N ARG A 504 21.28 25.38 -5.84
CA ARG A 504 21.83 25.56 -7.18
C ARG A 504 21.53 24.30 -7.98
N SER A 505 20.44 24.30 -8.73
CA SER A 505 20.15 23.26 -9.70
C SER A 505 20.94 23.58 -10.97
N ASP A 506 22.11 22.97 -11.14
CA ASP A 506 22.84 23.10 -12.40
C ASP A 506 22.02 22.43 -13.51
N GLN A 507 21.53 23.22 -14.47
CA GLN A 507 20.69 22.73 -15.57
C GLN A 507 21.38 21.62 -16.37
N ASN A 508 22.72 21.64 -16.42
CA ASN A 508 23.56 20.64 -17.10
C ASN A 508 23.50 19.24 -16.46
N LEU A 509 23.07 19.11 -15.20
CA LEU A 509 22.90 17.81 -14.54
C LEU A 509 21.64 17.07 -14.99
N LYS A 510 20.73 17.71 -15.74
CA LYS A 510 19.52 17.07 -16.25
C LYS A 510 19.80 16.15 -17.42
N ASP A 511 20.74 16.48 -18.30
CA ASP A 511 21.01 15.68 -19.49
C ASP A 511 22.19 14.72 -19.28
N VAL A 512 22.11 13.50 -19.83
CA VAL A 512 23.21 12.54 -19.80
C VAL A 512 23.99 12.64 -21.10
N PRO A 513 25.24 13.14 -21.09
CA PRO A 513 26.07 13.15 -22.29
C PRO A 513 26.27 11.76 -22.89
N ASP A 514 26.29 11.68 -24.23
CA ASP A 514 26.41 10.43 -24.99
C ASP A 514 27.64 9.58 -24.62
N TYR A 515 28.73 10.24 -24.22
CA TYR A 515 29.96 9.57 -23.81
C TYR A 515 29.85 8.84 -22.47
N LEU A 516 28.80 9.09 -21.67
CA LEU A 516 28.51 8.37 -20.43
C LEU A 516 27.64 7.13 -20.66
N LEU A 517 26.87 7.10 -21.76
CA LEU A 517 25.97 5.98 -22.05
C LEU A 517 26.77 4.70 -22.38
N PRO A 518 26.30 3.51 -21.97
CA PRO A 518 26.87 2.23 -22.42
C PRO A 518 26.87 2.12 -23.96
N LYS A 519 27.83 1.39 -24.53
CA LYS A 519 27.97 1.25 -26.00
C LYS A 519 26.70 0.77 -26.71
N ALA A 520 25.86 -0.02 -26.02
CA ALA A 520 24.56 -0.47 -26.51
C ALA A 520 23.53 0.68 -26.58
N ALA A 521 23.51 1.58 -25.60
CA ALA A 521 22.59 2.72 -25.54
C ALA A 521 22.98 3.86 -26.50
N ARG A 522 24.26 3.97 -26.91
CA ARG A 522 24.73 4.99 -27.87
C ARG A 522 24.24 4.78 -29.31
N LYS A 523 23.85 3.56 -29.68
CA LYS A 523 23.52 3.22 -31.07
C LYS A 523 22.06 3.52 -31.44
N ASN A 524 21.12 3.47 -30.50
CA ASN A 524 19.69 3.73 -30.71
C ASN A 524 19.05 4.37 -29.46
N PRO A 525 18.95 5.71 -29.36
CA PRO A 525 18.32 6.39 -28.21
C PRO A 525 16.82 6.10 -28.06
N SER A 526 16.16 5.58 -29.10
CA SER A 526 14.75 5.14 -29.10
C SER A 526 14.53 3.66 -28.73
N GLN A 527 15.60 2.86 -28.60
CA GLN A 527 15.55 1.46 -28.13
C GLN A 527 16.19 1.29 -26.74
N VAL A 528 15.98 2.24 -25.82
CA VAL A 528 16.28 2.05 -24.37
C VAL A 528 15.18 1.21 -23.72
N GLY A 529 14.76 0.14 -24.39
CA GLY A 529 13.73 -0.79 -23.94
C GLY A 529 14.31 -2.19 -23.97
N PHE A 530 14.39 -2.80 -22.77
CA PHE A 530 14.80 -4.17 -22.52
C PHE A 530 16.03 -4.61 -23.32
N VAL A 531 17.21 -4.45 -22.73
CA VAL A 531 18.39 -5.22 -23.17
C VAL A 531 18.20 -6.64 -22.65
N PRO A 532 17.98 -7.66 -23.49
CA PRO A 532 17.91 -9.03 -23.02
C PRO A 532 19.26 -9.41 -22.41
N PHE A 533 19.25 -9.81 -21.14
CA PHE A 533 20.42 -10.28 -20.42
C PHE A 533 20.85 -11.63 -21.01
N ASN A 534 22.04 -11.70 -21.60
CA ASN A 534 22.53 -12.91 -22.26
C ASN A 534 22.61 -14.08 -21.26
N ARG A 535 21.88 -15.17 -21.56
CA ARG A 535 22.17 -16.51 -21.04
C ARG A 535 23.59 -16.90 -21.46
N SER A 536 24.39 -17.38 -20.51
CA SER A 536 25.62 -18.09 -20.81
C SER A 536 25.29 -19.41 -21.50
N ASN A 537 25.23 -19.42 -22.83
CA ASN A 537 25.18 -20.67 -23.59
C ASN A 537 26.25 -20.70 -24.68
N GLY A 538 27.23 -21.58 -24.44
CA GLY A 538 27.82 -22.46 -25.44
C GLY A 538 28.32 -21.83 -26.73
N ARG A 539 29.65 -21.70 -26.82
CA ARG A 539 30.39 -21.59 -28.08
C ARG A 539 29.81 -22.54 -29.15
N LYS A 540 29.20 -22.00 -30.20
CA LYS A 540 29.15 -22.64 -31.52
C LYS A 540 29.83 -21.73 -32.53
N ARG A 541 31.04 -22.15 -32.92
CA ARG A 541 31.78 -21.64 -34.08
C ARG A 541 30.88 -21.74 -35.32
N ARG A 542 30.70 -20.63 -36.04
CA ARG A 542 30.32 -20.66 -37.46
C ARG A 542 31.39 -19.95 -38.27
N ARG A 543 32.04 -20.74 -39.13
CA ARG A 543 32.92 -20.32 -40.23
C ARG A 543 32.10 -19.70 -41.35
N GLY A 544 32.69 -18.72 -42.03
CA GLY A 544 32.54 -18.51 -43.47
C GLY A 544 31.54 -17.43 -43.90
N GLY A 545 32.04 -16.44 -44.65
CA GLY A 545 31.21 -15.49 -45.39
C GLY A 545 31.89 -14.16 -45.69
N ARG A 546 32.84 -14.18 -46.64
CA ARG A 546 33.45 -12.99 -47.26
C ARG A 546 32.48 -12.37 -48.27
N ASN A 547 32.40 -11.03 -48.26
CA ASN A 547 32.31 -10.08 -49.39
C ASN A 547 31.21 -9.01 -49.24
N GLY A 548 31.63 -7.76 -49.42
CA GLY A 548 30.76 -6.59 -49.50
C GLY A 548 31.50 -5.28 -49.19
N LYS A 549 32.29 -4.80 -50.17
CA LYS A 549 32.72 -3.39 -50.33
C LYS A 549 31.45 -2.49 -50.33
N ASP A 550 31.39 -1.20 -49.98
CA ASP A 550 32.27 -0.04 -49.99
C ASP A 550 31.63 1.03 -49.06
N TRP A 551 32.43 1.93 -48.47
CA TRP A 551 32.32 3.40 -48.66
C TRP A 551 33.21 4.14 -47.65
N LYS A 552 34.32 4.72 -48.14
CA LYS A 552 35.15 5.69 -47.42
C LYS A 552 34.45 7.06 -47.39
N LYS A 553 34.28 7.67 -46.22
CA LYS A 553 34.25 9.15 -46.09
C LYS A 553 35.11 9.60 -44.91
N ARG A 554 35.93 10.60 -45.21
CA ARG A 554 37.09 11.12 -44.47
C ARG A 554 36.72 11.68 -43.10
N LYS A 555 37.56 11.41 -42.09
CA LYS A 555 37.62 12.13 -40.82
C LYS A 555 38.22 13.53 -41.06
N VAL A 556 37.53 14.57 -40.62
CA VAL A 556 38.11 15.90 -40.40
C VAL A 556 38.38 16.01 -38.91
N ASP A 557 39.65 16.22 -38.55
CA ASP A 557 40.13 16.36 -37.17
C ASP A 557 40.02 17.83 -36.73
N PRO A 558 39.17 18.18 -35.74
CA PRO A 558 38.89 19.56 -35.38
C PRO A 558 39.96 20.23 -34.48
N LEU A 559 41.12 19.61 -34.24
CA LEU A 559 42.14 20.16 -33.32
C LEU A 559 43.36 20.84 -33.99
N LYS A 560 43.32 21.13 -35.29
CA LYS A 560 44.36 21.94 -35.95
C LYS A 560 43.91 23.38 -36.22
N LYS A 561 43.78 24.20 -35.17
CA LYS A 561 43.84 25.67 -35.25
C LYS A 561 43.84 26.35 -33.86
N PHE A 562 44.78 25.98 -33.00
CA PHE A 562 45.19 26.84 -31.88
C PHE A 562 46.71 26.78 -31.72
N ARG A 563 47.38 27.56 -32.56
CA ARG A 563 48.75 28.05 -32.34
C ARG A 563 49.04 29.15 -33.37
N LYS A 564 48.90 30.40 -32.96
CA LYS A 564 49.80 31.48 -33.32
C LYS A 564 50.17 32.18 -32.03
#